data_AF-A0A7H4MT65-F1
#
_entry.id   AF-A0A7H4MT65-F1
#
_cell.length_a   1.000
_cell.length_b   1.000
_cell.length_c   1.000
_cell.angle_alpha   90.00
_cell.angle_beta   90.00
_cell.angle_gamma   90.00
#
_symmetry.space_group_name_H-M   'P 1'
#
loop_
_entity.id
_entity.type
_entity.pdbx_description
1 polymer ?
#
loop_
_entity_poly.entity_id
_entity_poly.type
_entity_poly.pdbx_seq_one_letter_code
_entity_poly.pdbx_strand_id
1 'polypeptide(L)'
;MVLGVSPIVSSMTTAVRQGFDSSIILSGVSADYFSLQGIRFLHGNGFTHRDVDDREPVLVLDETSKETLFPGNEDPLGKIVQIAGAPWRVIGIASKPGPKVVSGFMSAWIPYTSLLQRISGTNRWRRSRCAFRKRCRRRTRRGGRKGILSASTAKKILCPDRRTARQRAAKNL
;
A
#
# COMPACT_ATOMS: atom_id res chain seq x y z
N MET A 1 9.60 -40.75 4.80
CA MET A 1 8.74 -39.80 4.05
C MET A 1 9.06 -38.39 4.53
N VAL A 2 9.37 -37.47 3.62
CA VAL A 2 9.52 -36.04 3.97
C VAL A 2 8.13 -35.42 3.94
N LEU A 3 7.71 -34.81 5.04
CA LEU A 3 6.36 -34.22 5.20
C LEU A 3 6.22 -32.82 4.56
N GLY A 4 7.30 -32.27 4.02
CA GLY A 4 7.34 -30.96 3.36
C GLY A 4 8.66 -30.24 3.65
N VAL A 5 9.04 -29.27 2.80
CA VAL A 5 10.20 -28.40 3.02
C VAL A 5 9.70 -26.95 3.00
N SER A 6 9.86 -26.25 4.12
CA SER A 6 9.50 -24.84 4.24
C SER A 6 10.77 -24.00 4.37
N PRO A 7 11.19 -23.27 3.33
CA PRO A 7 12.18 -22.22 3.52
C PRO A 7 11.58 -21.14 4.42
N ILE A 8 12.35 -20.71 5.43
CA ILE A 8 12.00 -19.58 6.27
C ILE A 8 13.00 -18.45 6.04
N VAL A 9 12.47 -17.27 5.71
CA VAL A 9 13.27 -16.05 5.58
C VAL A 9 12.67 -15.00 6.49
N SER A 10 13.40 -14.61 7.54
CA SER A 10 12.96 -13.57 8.48
C SER A 10 13.59 -12.22 8.14
N SER A 11 12.83 -11.14 8.31
CA SER A 11 13.29 -9.77 8.11
C SER A 11 12.51 -8.84 9.03
N MET A 12 13.19 -7.89 9.68
CA MET A 12 12.52 -6.88 10.51
C MET A 12 12.12 -5.69 9.64
N THR A 13 10.88 -5.23 9.76
CA THR A 13 10.37 -4.11 8.96
C THR A 13 9.22 -3.39 9.67
N THR A 14 8.88 -2.20 9.21
CA THR A 14 7.77 -1.41 9.77
C THR A 14 6.48 -1.72 9.02
N ALA A 15 5.43 -2.05 9.78
CA ALA A 15 4.06 -2.07 9.31
C ALA A 15 3.42 -0.71 9.58
N VAL A 16 2.75 -0.16 8.56
CA VAL A 16 2.08 1.14 8.63
C VAL A 16 0.61 0.95 8.24
N ARG A 17 -0.29 1.43 9.08
CA ARG A 17 -1.73 1.46 8.82
C ARG A 17 -2.37 2.66 9.53
N GLN A 18 -3.05 3.53 8.78
CA GLN A 18 -3.87 4.64 9.33
C GLN A 18 -3.19 5.50 10.42
N GLY A 19 -1.86 5.67 10.37
CA GLY A 19 -1.11 6.43 11.37
C GLY A 19 -0.54 5.60 12.52
N PHE A 20 -0.80 4.29 12.57
CA PHE A 20 -0.09 3.35 13.41
C PHE A 20 1.13 2.81 12.66
N ASP A 21 2.31 3.12 13.17
CA ASP A 21 3.59 2.55 12.75
C ASP A 21 4.11 1.61 13.84
N SER A 22 4.44 0.38 13.46
CA SER A 22 4.99 -0.60 14.40
C SER A 22 6.02 -1.47 13.73
N SER A 23 7.12 -1.72 14.43
CA SER A 23 8.19 -2.61 13.98
C SER A 23 7.75 -4.05 14.19
N ILE A 24 7.69 -4.81 13.09
CA ILE A 24 7.28 -6.20 13.07
C ILE A 24 8.38 -7.10 12.50
N ILE A 25 8.42 -8.35 12.96
CA ILE A 25 9.23 -9.40 12.37
C ILE A 25 8.40 -10.07 11.27
N LEU A 26 8.80 -9.84 10.03
CA LEU A 26 8.20 -10.44 8.86
C LEU A 26 8.89 -11.76 8.53
N SER A 27 8.11 -12.84 8.44
CA SER A 27 8.63 -14.17 8.11
C SER A 27 8.01 -14.66 6.79
N GLY A 28 8.87 -14.86 5.79
CA GLY A 28 8.53 -15.51 4.54
C GLY A 28 8.50 -17.02 4.73
N VAL A 29 7.34 -17.64 4.49
CA VAL A 29 7.10 -19.07 4.72
C VAL A 29 6.38 -19.73 3.54
N SER A 30 6.38 -21.07 3.48
CA SER A 30 5.56 -21.84 2.53
C SER A 30 4.20 -22.21 3.13
N ALA A 31 3.30 -22.77 2.31
CA ALA A 31 1.96 -23.21 2.75
C ALA A 31 2.03 -24.25 3.90
N ASP A 32 2.96 -25.19 3.82
CA ASP A 32 3.12 -26.28 4.80
C ASP A 32 3.64 -25.81 6.17
N TYR A 33 4.16 -24.58 6.26
CA TYR A 33 4.81 -24.08 7.47
C TYR A 33 3.88 -24.10 8.69
N PHE A 34 2.62 -23.71 8.51
CA PHE A 34 1.66 -23.67 9.62
C PHE A 34 1.35 -25.06 10.16
N SER A 35 1.22 -26.04 9.27
CA SER A 35 1.00 -27.45 9.63
C SER A 35 2.21 -28.05 10.36
N LEU A 36 3.43 -27.75 9.87
CA LEU A 36 4.68 -28.24 10.48
C LEU A 36 4.97 -27.63 11.85
N GLN A 37 4.61 -26.36 12.05
CA GLN A 37 4.83 -25.64 13.31
C GLN A 37 3.67 -25.79 14.30
N GLY A 38 2.58 -26.47 13.93
CA GLY A 38 1.38 -26.60 14.77
C GLY A 38 0.71 -25.26 15.07
N ILE A 39 0.85 -24.28 14.18
CA ILE A 39 0.26 -22.95 14.34
C ILE A 39 -1.24 -23.04 14.07
N ARG A 40 -2.05 -22.50 14.98
CA ARG A 40 -3.52 -22.52 14.83
C ARG A 40 -4.01 -21.19 14.30
N PHE A 41 -4.89 -21.25 13.30
CA PHE A 41 -5.61 -20.08 12.80
C PHE A 41 -6.79 -19.77 13.72
N LEU A 42 -6.89 -18.52 14.15
CA LEU A 42 -8.03 -18.03 14.93
C LEU A 42 -9.15 -17.55 14.02
N HIS A 43 -8.77 -16.85 12.94
CA HIS A 43 -9.68 -16.25 11.98
C HIS A 43 -9.07 -16.35 10.58
N GLY A 44 -9.91 -16.57 9.57
CA GLY A 44 -9.49 -16.64 8.17
C GLY A 44 -8.74 -17.92 7.80
N ASN A 45 -7.98 -17.85 6.71
CA ASN A 45 -7.31 -19.02 6.11
C ASN A 45 -5.80 -18.81 6.05
N GLY A 46 -5.06 -19.94 5.98
CA GLY A 46 -3.63 -19.96 5.69
C GLY A 46 -3.31 -19.78 4.21
N PHE A 47 -2.03 -19.88 3.88
CA PHE A 47 -1.57 -19.82 2.49
C PHE A 47 -1.87 -21.12 1.75
N THR A 48 -2.35 -21.01 0.51
CA THR A 48 -2.41 -22.13 -0.43
C THR A 48 -1.13 -22.17 -1.28
N HIS A 49 -0.84 -23.32 -1.89
CA HIS A 49 0.30 -23.42 -2.81
C HIS A 49 0.18 -22.46 -4.01
N ARG A 50 -1.05 -22.14 -4.45
CA ARG A 50 -1.30 -21.16 -5.51
C ARG A 50 -0.89 -19.75 -5.08
N ASP A 51 -1.25 -19.34 -3.86
CA ASP A 51 -0.87 -18.01 -3.35
C ASP A 51 0.66 -17.82 -3.31
N VAL A 52 1.39 -18.91 -3.04
CA VAL A 52 2.86 -18.93 -3.05
C VAL A 52 3.41 -18.87 -4.48
N ASP A 53 2.83 -19.60 -5.43
CA ASP A 53 3.27 -19.63 -6.82
C ASP A 53 2.98 -18.29 -7.54
N ASP A 54 1.76 -17.76 -7.37
CA ASP A 54 1.29 -16.50 -7.95
C ASP A 54 1.92 -15.27 -7.29
N ARG A 55 2.66 -15.45 -6.18
CA ARG A 55 3.29 -14.37 -5.40
C ARG A 55 2.26 -13.34 -4.92
N GLU A 56 1.12 -13.86 -4.48
CA GLU A 56 -0.03 -13.08 -4.05
C GLU A 56 0.41 -12.15 -2.88
N PRO A 57 0.00 -10.87 -2.85
CA PRO A 57 0.25 -9.96 -1.75
C PRO A 57 -0.63 -10.27 -0.53
N VAL A 58 -0.51 -11.48 0.03
CA VAL A 58 -1.28 -11.93 1.19
C VAL A 58 -0.44 -11.92 2.47
N LEU A 59 -1.12 -11.69 3.60
CA LEU A 59 -0.52 -11.50 4.91
C LEU A 59 -1.34 -12.26 5.98
N VAL A 60 -0.63 -12.96 6.85
CA VAL A 60 -1.19 -13.56 8.07
C VAL A 60 -0.58 -12.83 9.27
N LEU A 61 -1.44 -12.35 10.17
CA LEU A 61 -1.03 -11.61 11.35
C LEU A 61 -1.00 -12.50 12.58
N ASP A 62 -0.13 -12.17 13.53
CA ASP A 62 -0.19 -12.70 14.90
C ASP A 62 -1.24 -11.95 15.75
N GLU A 63 -1.60 -12.52 16.89
CA GLU A 63 -2.56 -11.93 17.85
C GLU A 63 -2.13 -10.52 18.28
N THR A 64 -0.87 -10.35 18.69
CA THR A 64 -0.33 -9.06 19.15
C THR A 64 -0.27 -8.02 18.02
N SER A 65 0.04 -8.47 16.80
CA SER A 65 0.04 -7.62 15.60
C SER A 65 -1.38 -7.14 15.25
N LYS A 66 -2.38 -8.01 15.41
CA LYS A 66 -3.80 -7.64 15.24
C LYS A 66 -4.22 -6.58 16.26
N GLU A 67 -3.94 -6.79 17.53
CA GLU A 67 -4.34 -5.87 18.61
C GLU A 67 -3.76 -4.46 18.43
N THR A 68 -2.53 -4.37 17.93
CA THR A 68 -1.85 -3.09 17.72
C THR A 68 -2.34 -2.37 16.45
N LEU A 69 -2.47 -3.09 15.33
CA LEU A 69 -2.84 -2.49 14.04
C LEU A 69 -4.35 -2.26 13.91
N PHE A 70 -5.16 -2.99 14.68
CA PHE A 70 -6.63 -2.96 14.62
C PHE A 70 -7.21 -2.79 16.03
N PRO A 71 -7.00 -1.62 16.67
CA PRO A 71 -7.63 -1.33 17.95
C PRO A 71 -9.16 -1.30 17.77
N GLY A 72 -9.90 -1.76 18.79
CA GLY A 72 -11.37 -1.70 18.79
C GLY A 72 -12.08 -2.89 18.13
N ASN A 73 -11.42 -4.04 18.00
CA ASN A 73 -12.00 -5.28 17.49
C ASN A 73 -12.58 -5.19 16.07
N GLU A 74 -11.99 -4.34 15.21
CA GLU A 74 -12.30 -4.32 13.78
C GLU A 74 -11.87 -5.64 13.13
N ASP A 75 -12.69 -6.16 12.20
CA ASP A 75 -12.34 -7.32 11.39
C ASP A 75 -11.10 -7.04 10.52
N PRO A 76 -9.98 -7.75 10.73
CA PRO A 76 -8.76 -7.49 9.97
C PRO A 76 -8.78 -8.16 8.60
N LEU A 77 -9.67 -9.13 8.39
CA LEU A 77 -9.76 -9.91 7.16
C LEU A 77 -10.11 -9.02 5.97
N GLY A 78 -9.37 -9.19 4.86
CA GLY A 78 -9.55 -8.43 3.62
C GLY A 78 -9.02 -7.00 3.66
N LYS A 79 -8.55 -6.51 4.81
CA LYS A 79 -7.99 -5.16 4.94
C LYS A 79 -6.57 -5.12 4.40
N ILE A 80 -6.17 -3.92 3.96
CA ILE A 80 -4.84 -3.67 3.41
C ILE A 80 -3.95 -3.05 4.49
N VAL A 81 -2.77 -3.63 4.67
CA VAL A 81 -1.69 -3.14 5.55
C VAL A 81 -0.48 -2.82 4.68
N GLN A 82 0.21 -1.71 4.95
CA GLN A 82 1.45 -1.42 4.25
C GLN A 82 2.63 -1.96 5.04
N ILE A 83 3.45 -2.79 4.42
CA ILE A 83 4.68 -3.33 5.02
C ILE A 83 5.82 -3.05 4.05
N ALA A 84 6.90 -2.42 4.54
CA ALA A 84 8.02 -1.98 3.70
C ALA A 84 7.59 -1.12 2.48
N GLY A 85 6.50 -0.35 2.60
CA GLY A 85 5.94 0.46 1.51
C GLY A 85 5.15 -0.31 0.45
N ALA A 86 4.96 -1.62 0.60
CA ALA A 86 4.11 -2.43 -0.26
C ALA A 86 2.75 -2.72 0.43
N PRO A 87 1.62 -2.67 -0.31
CA PRO A 87 0.32 -3.05 0.23
C PRO A 87 0.18 -4.58 0.30
N TRP A 88 -0.33 -5.08 1.42
CA TRP A 88 -0.61 -6.50 1.67
C TRP A 88 -2.03 -6.68 2.17
N ARG A 89 -2.73 -7.68 1.67
CA ARG A 89 -4.08 -8.05 2.09
C ARG A 89 -4.01 -9.08 3.21
N VAL A 90 -4.67 -8.78 4.33
CA VAL A 90 -4.77 -9.73 5.45
C VAL A 90 -5.76 -10.83 5.09
N ILE A 91 -5.33 -12.09 5.17
CA ILE A 91 -6.17 -13.28 4.90
C ILE A 91 -6.52 -14.07 6.16
N GLY A 92 -5.77 -13.86 7.24
CA GLY A 92 -5.94 -14.63 8.46
C GLY A 92 -5.16 -14.10 9.64
N ILE A 93 -5.53 -14.61 10.81
CA ILE A 93 -4.87 -14.40 12.09
C ILE A 93 -4.46 -15.76 12.61
N ALA A 94 -3.21 -15.90 13.00
CA ALA A 94 -2.65 -17.14 13.50
C ALA A 94 -2.04 -16.92 14.89
N SER A 95 -2.13 -17.91 15.76
CA SER A 95 -1.51 -17.89 17.08
C SER A 95 -0.43 -18.96 17.14
N LYS A 96 0.79 -18.55 17.46
CA LYS A 96 1.93 -19.45 17.59
C LYS A 96 1.86 -20.17 18.95
N PRO A 97 1.96 -21.52 18.98
CA PRO A 97 2.08 -22.24 20.25
C PRO A 97 3.42 -21.91 20.91
N GLY A 98 3.36 -21.40 22.15
CA GLY A 98 4.54 -21.04 22.94
C GLY A 98 4.19 -20.06 24.07
N PRO A 99 5.13 -19.77 24.99
CA PRO A 99 4.88 -18.81 26.05
C PRO A 99 4.64 -17.41 25.46
N LYS A 100 3.43 -16.87 25.68
CA LYS A 100 3.05 -15.48 25.31
C LYS A 100 3.94 -14.41 25.99
N VAL A 101 4.79 -14.82 26.93
CA VAL A 101 5.70 -13.97 27.74
C VAL A 101 6.92 -13.48 26.94
N VAL A 102 7.27 -14.10 25.81
CA VAL A 102 8.45 -13.69 24.99
C VAL A 102 8.09 -12.71 23.86
N SER A 103 6.81 -12.49 23.56
CA SER A 103 6.37 -11.83 22.33
C SER A 103 5.95 -10.36 22.52
N GLY A 104 6.85 -9.54 23.06
CA GLY A 104 6.80 -8.10 22.76
C GLY A 104 7.07 -7.80 21.27
N PHE A 105 7.57 -8.80 20.54
CA PHE A 105 7.80 -8.74 19.10
C PHE A 105 6.55 -9.14 18.34
N MET A 106 5.98 -8.15 17.65
CA MET A 106 4.90 -8.35 16.69
C MET A 106 5.44 -9.16 15.50
N SER A 107 4.81 -10.30 15.21
CA SER A 107 5.20 -11.15 14.09
C SER A 107 4.12 -11.14 13.01
N ALA A 108 4.55 -11.29 11.76
CA ALA A 108 3.65 -11.52 10.64
C ALA A 108 4.27 -12.49 9.65
N TRP A 109 3.42 -13.27 8.98
CA TRP A 109 3.84 -14.24 7.98
C TRP A 109 3.35 -13.82 6.60
N ILE A 110 4.20 -14.04 5.59
CA ILE A 110 3.88 -13.86 4.17
C ILE A 110 4.45 -15.02 3.37
N PRO A 111 4.00 -15.23 2.11
CA PRO A 111 4.66 -16.17 1.22
C PRO A 111 6.13 -15.78 0.99
N TYR A 112 7.05 -16.74 1.08
CA TYR A 112 8.48 -16.48 0.90
C TYR A 112 8.80 -15.93 -0.50
N THR A 113 8.05 -16.34 -1.52
CA THR A 113 8.17 -15.86 -2.91
C THR A 113 7.83 -14.37 -3.03
N SER A 114 6.74 -13.95 -2.38
CA SER A 114 6.30 -12.55 -2.27
C SER A 114 7.31 -11.70 -1.51
N LEU A 115 7.93 -12.27 -0.46
CA LEU A 115 8.99 -11.63 0.32
C LEU A 115 10.22 -11.35 -0.55
N LEU A 116 10.74 -12.37 -1.24
CA LEU A 116 11.91 -12.24 -2.10
C LEU A 116 11.67 -11.25 -3.25
N GLN A 117 10.50 -11.29 -3.89
CA GLN A 117 10.20 -10.40 -5.00
C GLN A 117 10.16 -8.93 -4.57
N ARG A 118 9.60 -8.61 -3.39
CA ARG A 118 9.37 -7.22 -2.97
C ARG A 118 10.53 -6.62 -2.17
N ILE A 119 11.24 -7.42 -1.38
CA ILE A 119 12.34 -6.92 -0.54
C ILE A 119 13.68 -7.01 -1.27
N SER A 120 13.95 -8.09 -2.01
CA SER A 120 15.17 -8.23 -2.80
C SER A 120 15.07 -7.50 -4.15
N GLY A 121 13.85 -7.29 -4.65
CA GLY A 121 13.59 -6.57 -5.89
C GLY A 121 13.69 -5.06 -5.75
N THR A 122 14.91 -4.53 -5.57
CA THR A 122 15.23 -3.14 -5.94
C THR A 122 15.23 -2.95 -7.47
N ASN A 123 14.18 -3.42 -8.13
CA ASN A 123 13.77 -3.01 -9.46
C ASN A 123 13.05 -1.66 -9.30
N ARG A 124 13.85 -0.63 -9.03
CA ARG A 124 13.44 0.76 -9.24
C ARG A 124 13.61 1.04 -10.72
N TRP A 125 12.84 0.39 -11.59
CA TRP A 125 12.77 0.82 -12.98
C TRP A 125 11.99 2.13 -13.00
N ARG A 126 12.77 3.21 -12.87
CA ARG A 126 12.37 4.59 -13.06
C ARG A 126 11.50 4.65 -14.30
N ARG A 127 10.19 4.86 -14.13
CA ARG A 127 9.43 5.62 -15.10
C ARG A 127 10.06 7.01 -15.10
N SER A 128 11.05 7.16 -15.98
CA SER A 128 11.46 8.45 -16.50
C SER A 128 10.19 9.10 -17.03
N ARG A 129 9.56 9.92 -16.19
CA ARG A 129 8.63 10.93 -16.66
C ARG A 129 9.49 11.84 -17.52
N CYS A 130 9.55 11.56 -18.82
CA CYS A 130 9.89 12.57 -19.80
C CYS A 130 8.83 13.67 -19.62
N ALA A 131 9.12 14.64 -18.77
CA ALA A 131 8.47 15.92 -18.81
C ALA A 131 8.85 16.52 -20.16
N PHE A 132 8.06 16.22 -21.18
CA PHE A 132 8.14 16.85 -22.48
C PHE A 132 7.77 18.32 -22.26
N ARG A 133 8.79 19.10 -21.86
CA ARG A 133 8.70 20.54 -21.70
C ARG A 133 8.46 21.08 -23.09
N LYS A 134 7.19 21.30 -23.45
CA LYS A 134 6.84 22.04 -24.66
C LYS A 134 7.56 23.38 -24.57
N ARG A 135 8.65 23.50 -25.34
CA ARG A 135 9.37 24.76 -25.56
C ARG A 135 8.43 25.64 -26.37
N CYS A 136 7.61 26.42 -25.68
CA CYS A 136 6.75 27.42 -26.27
C CYS A 136 7.66 28.47 -26.94
N ARG A 137 7.79 28.38 -28.26
CA ARG A 137 8.57 29.31 -29.07
C ARG A 137 7.74 30.60 -29.18
N ARG A 138 7.95 31.54 -28.25
CA ARG A 138 7.41 32.90 -28.35
C ARG A 138 7.96 33.53 -29.64
N ARG A 139 7.08 33.71 -30.61
CA ARG A 139 7.32 34.47 -31.83
C ARG A 139 7.19 35.95 -31.46
N THR A 140 8.30 36.65 -31.26
CA THR A 140 8.30 38.10 -31.02
C THR A 140 7.94 38.81 -32.33
N ARG A 141 6.74 39.39 -32.38
CA ARG A 141 6.37 40.39 -33.40
C ARG A 141 6.99 41.72 -32.98
N ARG A 142 8.04 42.16 -33.66
CA ARG A 142 8.61 43.52 -33.56
C ARG A 142 7.76 44.47 -34.41
N GLY A 143 7.40 45.62 -33.85
CA GLY A 143 7.26 46.85 -34.62
C GLY A 143 5.97 47.65 -34.45
N GLY A 144 5.98 48.57 -33.47
CA GLY A 144 5.62 49.98 -33.68
C GLY A 144 4.14 50.39 -33.69
N ARG A 145 3.69 51.12 -32.66
CA ARG A 145 3.68 52.60 -32.60
C ARG A 145 2.81 53.09 -31.42
N LYS A 146 3.41 54.05 -30.70
CA LYS A 146 2.88 55.21 -29.95
C LYS A 146 1.47 55.15 -29.34
N GLY A 147 1.40 55.50 -28.06
CA GLY A 147 0.17 55.96 -27.42
C GLY A 147 0.33 56.12 -25.91
N ILE A 148 0.54 57.36 -25.49
CA ILE A 148 0.59 57.83 -24.10
C ILE A 148 -0.82 57.68 -23.51
N LEU A 149 -0.99 57.09 -22.32
CA LEU A 149 -2.08 57.49 -21.42
C LEU A 149 -1.88 56.96 -19.99
N SER A 150 -2.04 57.93 -19.10
CA SER A 150 -2.03 57.97 -17.64
C SER A 150 -2.41 56.71 -16.86
N ALA A 151 -1.78 56.62 -15.68
CA ALA A 151 -2.24 55.88 -14.52
C ALA A 151 -3.73 56.13 -14.22
N SER A 152 -4.46 55.07 -13.86
CA SER A 152 -5.69 55.17 -13.09
C SER A 152 -5.98 53.86 -12.35
N THR A 153 -6.09 54.01 -11.05
CA THR A 153 -6.66 53.13 -10.04
C THR A 153 -8.00 52.47 -10.43
N ALA A 154 -8.12 51.14 -10.29
CA ALA A 154 -9.39 50.42 -10.10
C ALA A 154 -9.08 49.01 -9.56
N LYS A 155 -9.21 48.72 -8.25
CA LYS A 155 -10.43 48.39 -7.49
C LYS A 155 -11.16 47.14 -8.00
N LYS A 156 -11.19 46.11 -7.13
CA LYS A 156 -12.11 44.97 -6.97
C LYS A 156 -12.96 44.56 -8.19
N ILE A 157 -13.07 43.25 -8.45
CA ILE A 157 -14.33 42.49 -8.45
C ILE A 157 -14.02 41.02 -8.79
N LEU A 158 -14.31 40.15 -7.81
CA LEU A 158 -15.02 38.88 -7.93
C LEU A 158 -14.84 38.07 -9.23
N CYS A 159 -14.23 36.88 -9.12
CA CYS A 159 -14.38 35.80 -10.11
C CYS A 159 -15.70 35.06 -9.85
N PRO A 160 -16.67 35.01 -10.78
CA PRO A 160 -17.72 34.01 -10.76
C PRO A 160 -17.35 32.85 -11.69
N ASP A 161 -17.42 31.66 -11.12
CA ASP A 161 -17.30 30.35 -11.76
C ASP A 161 -18.33 30.21 -12.88
N ARG A 162 -17.85 30.04 -14.12
CA ARG A 162 -18.65 29.59 -15.26
C ARG A 162 -18.35 28.11 -15.46
N ARG A 163 -19.24 27.21 -15.04
CA ARG A 163 -19.69 26.02 -15.82
C ARG A 163 -20.60 25.03 -15.08
N THR A 164 -21.39 25.46 -14.08
CA THR A 164 -22.54 24.68 -13.56
C THR A 164 -23.80 24.73 -14.44
N ALA A 165 -23.69 25.05 -15.74
CA ALA A 165 -24.83 25.27 -16.65
C ALA A 165 -24.96 24.23 -17.78
N ARG A 166 -24.53 22.96 -17.57
CA ARG A 166 -24.60 21.94 -18.65
C ARG A 166 -25.24 20.59 -18.33
N GLN A 167 -25.88 20.39 -17.17
CA GLN A 167 -26.44 19.07 -16.81
C GLN A 167 -27.94 19.01 -16.54
N ARG A 168 -28.74 20.04 -16.86
CA ARG A 168 -30.21 20.00 -16.71
C ARG A 168 -30.99 19.89 -18.03
N ALA A 169 -30.44 19.17 -19.02
CA ALA A 169 -31.13 18.85 -20.26
C ALA A 169 -30.93 17.37 -20.63
N ALA A 170 -31.41 16.48 -19.75
CA ALA A 170 -31.62 15.05 -20.06
C ALA A 170 -32.41 14.42 -18.90
N LYS A 171 -33.74 14.55 -18.95
CA LYS A 171 -34.77 13.69 -18.31
C LYS A 171 -36.10 14.44 -18.37
N ASN A 172 -36.75 14.33 -19.52
CA ASN A 172 -38.20 14.45 -19.70
C ASN A 172 -38.49 13.85 -21.08
N LEU A 173 -38.59 12.52 -21.10
CA LEU A 173 -39.52 11.78 -21.93
C LEU A 173 -40.10 10.68 -21.04
#